data_AF-A0A2V4S7R4-F1
#
_entry.id   AF-A0A2V4S7R4-F1
#
_cell.length_a   1.000
_cell.length_b   1.000
_cell.length_c   1.000
_cell.angle_alpha   90.00
_cell.angle_beta   90.00
_cell.angle_gamma   90.00
#
_symmetry.space_group_name_H-M   'P 1'
#
loop_
_entity.id
_entity.type
_entity.pdbx_description
1 polymer ?
#
loop_
_entity_poly.entity_id
_entity_poly.type
_entity_poly.pdbx_seq_one_letter_code
_entity_poly.pdbx_strand_id
1 'polypeptide(L)'
;MSATDITSPPWTVRSAYLAPPGFEAVMEQELARRGAGDLCWHGRLALSGAPPVACLWALDIWDAPEEHAVPSIKGAARIMRAIQRNWAGYVPTLHRRSALVADALPPLRPKPLPFPAVGPDAHLGAWTLLSADRLLLSRTKSSPFVNGEVPFVENRTDPPSRAYLKLWEALLRLGRWPVAGESCIDLGACPGGWTWVAASCGAHVTAIDRSPLAENVASLPNVTCRYESAFGLDPESCDPVAWLFSDIIAYPARLLALARRWIASGRAARIVMTIKFQGETDHDTADAFAAIPGGRVLHLWHNKHELTFFWQRDPS
;
A
#
# COMPACT_ATOMS: atom_id res chain seq x y z
N MET A 1 -31.50 18.28 15.42
CA MET A 1 -31.51 16.80 15.51
C MET A 1 -31.27 16.30 14.10
N SER A 2 -30.01 16.07 13.74
CA SER A 2 -29.65 15.60 12.39
C SER A 2 -29.62 14.08 12.38
N ALA A 3 -29.99 13.49 11.25
CA ALA A 3 -30.13 12.06 10.99
C ALA A 3 -29.08 11.22 11.73
N THR A 4 -29.57 10.22 12.47
CA THR A 4 -28.77 9.24 13.19
C THR A 4 -27.64 8.68 12.34
N ASP A 5 -26.38 8.93 12.75
CA ASP A 5 -25.16 8.25 12.29
C ASP A 5 -25.24 6.75 12.64
N ILE A 6 -26.11 6.01 11.96
CA ILE A 6 -26.30 4.58 12.12
C ILE A 6 -25.99 3.91 10.79
N THR A 7 -24.94 3.11 10.78
CA THR A 7 -24.72 2.11 9.74
C THR A 7 -25.28 0.79 10.25
N SER A 8 -26.23 0.21 9.52
CA SER A 8 -26.81 -1.10 9.88
C SER A 8 -26.89 -1.96 8.62
N PRO A 9 -25.86 -2.77 8.33
CA PRO A 9 -25.95 -3.75 7.26
C PRO A 9 -27.13 -4.71 7.54
N PRO A 10 -27.91 -5.13 6.52
CA PRO A 10 -29.00 -6.07 6.70
C PRO A 10 -28.53 -7.53 6.85
N TRP A 11 -27.21 -7.75 6.93
CA TRP A 11 -26.54 -9.03 7.08
C TRP A 11 -25.52 -8.96 8.21
N THR A 12 -25.09 -10.12 8.71
CA THR A 12 -23.91 -10.22 9.56
C THR A 12 -22.67 -9.87 8.76
N VAL A 13 -21.89 -8.89 9.21
CA VAL A 13 -20.62 -8.53 8.56
C VAL A 13 -19.63 -9.68 8.70
N ARG A 14 -19.08 -10.16 7.57
CA ARG A 14 -18.09 -11.25 7.50
C ARG A 14 -16.75 -10.80 6.92
N SER A 15 -16.70 -9.62 6.30
CA SER A 15 -15.46 -8.95 5.91
C SER A 15 -15.68 -7.44 5.84
N ALA A 16 -14.60 -6.68 6.03
CA ALA A 16 -14.63 -5.23 5.82
C ALA A 16 -13.37 -4.75 5.11
N TYR A 17 -13.50 -3.74 4.24
CA TYR A 17 -12.42 -3.25 3.37
C TYR A 17 -12.33 -1.74 3.51
N LEU A 18 -11.16 -1.24 3.88
CA LEU A 18 -10.94 0.20 3.99
C LEU A 18 -10.41 0.75 2.67
N ALA A 19 -11.25 1.51 1.95
CA ALA A 19 -10.87 2.13 0.69
C ALA A 19 -9.85 3.25 0.90
N PRO A 20 -8.89 3.49 -0.01
CA PRO A 20 -8.11 4.71 -0.01
C PRO A 20 -9.02 5.93 -0.23
N PRO A 21 -8.69 7.11 0.33
CA PRO A 21 -9.54 8.31 0.16
C PRO A 21 -9.76 8.67 -1.31
N GLY A 22 -11.02 8.76 -1.74
CA GLY A 22 -11.38 9.11 -3.12
C GLY A 22 -11.35 7.94 -4.12
N PHE A 23 -11.12 6.71 -3.65
CA PHE A 23 -11.06 5.50 -4.47
C PHE A 23 -12.12 4.45 -4.06
N GLU A 24 -13.17 4.87 -3.35
CA GLU A 24 -14.28 4.03 -2.89
C GLU A 24 -14.95 3.32 -4.09
N ALA A 25 -15.27 4.06 -5.15
CA ALA A 25 -15.89 3.51 -6.36
C ALA A 25 -14.98 2.53 -7.11
N VAL A 26 -13.66 2.77 -7.13
CA VAL A 26 -12.71 1.85 -7.76
C VAL A 26 -12.62 0.55 -6.97
N MET A 27 -12.55 0.64 -5.64
CA MET A 27 -12.55 -0.53 -4.77
C MET A 27 -13.87 -1.30 -4.85
N GLU A 28 -15.01 -0.61 -4.93
CA GLU A 28 -16.34 -1.21 -5.12
C GLU A 28 -16.42 -2.05 -6.39
N GLN A 29 -15.94 -1.52 -7.52
CA GLN A 29 -15.86 -2.25 -8.78
C GLN A 29 -14.99 -3.51 -8.66
N GLU A 30 -13.84 -3.41 -8.00
CA GLU A 30 -12.97 -4.57 -7.78
C GLU A 30 -13.67 -5.63 -6.90
N LEU A 31 -14.25 -5.22 -5.78
CA LEU A 31 -14.95 -6.10 -4.85
C LEU A 31 -16.15 -6.80 -5.51
N ALA A 32 -16.89 -6.09 -6.36
CA ALA A 32 -17.96 -6.68 -7.17
C ALA A 32 -17.43 -7.77 -8.11
N ARG A 33 -16.33 -7.50 -8.83
CA ARG A 33 -15.65 -8.49 -9.70
C ARG A 33 -15.15 -9.72 -8.93
N ARG A 34 -14.75 -9.54 -7.67
CA ARG A 34 -14.20 -10.59 -6.79
C ARG A 34 -15.26 -11.39 -6.04
N GLY A 35 -16.54 -11.03 -6.15
CA GLY A 35 -17.63 -11.72 -5.47
C GLY A 35 -17.74 -11.37 -3.99
N ALA A 36 -17.42 -10.13 -3.60
CA ALA A 36 -17.65 -9.64 -2.23
C ALA A 36 -19.13 -9.44 -1.89
N GLY A 37 -20.05 -9.64 -2.84
CA GLY A 37 -21.48 -9.42 -2.65
C GLY A 37 -21.86 -7.96 -2.45
N ASP A 38 -23.06 -7.72 -1.91
CA ASP A 38 -23.54 -6.38 -1.62
C ASP A 38 -22.72 -5.70 -0.51
N LEU A 39 -22.50 -4.40 -0.66
CA LEU A 39 -21.71 -3.60 0.26
C LEU A 39 -22.59 -2.60 1.03
N CYS A 40 -22.30 -2.46 2.32
CA CYS A 40 -22.84 -1.39 3.16
C CYS A 40 -21.68 -0.49 3.61
N TRP A 41 -21.73 0.80 3.27
CA TRP A 41 -20.64 1.72 3.55
C TRP A 41 -20.77 2.39 4.92
N HIS A 42 -19.68 2.38 5.68
CA HIS A 42 -19.49 3.17 6.90
C HIS A 42 -18.33 4.14 6.67
N GLY A 43 -18.62 5.34 6.15
CA GLY A 43 -17.56 6.19 5.59
C GLY A 43 -16.87 5.50 4.42
N ARG A 44 -15.56 5.25 4.53
CA ARG A 44 -14.72 4.52 3.56
C ARG A 44 -14.58 3.02 3.85
N LEU A 45 -15.19 2.53 4.92
CA LEU A 45 -15.14 1.12 5.28
C LEU A 45 -16.35 0.42 4.62
N ALA A 46 -16.09 -0.38 3.59
CA ALA A 46 -17.11 -1.22 2.96
C ALA A 46 -17.32 -2.48 3.80
N LEU A 47 -18.55 -2.74 4.21
CA LEU A 47 -18.95 -3.90 5.00
C LEU A 47 -19.66 -4.92 4.11
N SER A 48 -19.20 -6.16 4.15
CA SER A 48 -19.74 -7.25 3.32
C SER A 48 -20.22 -8.43 4.18
N GLY A 49 -21.29 -9.09 3.72
CA GLY A 49 -21.79 -10.35 4.27
C GLY A 49 -21.10 -11.59 3.69
N ALA A 50 -20.16 -11.41 2.76
CA ALA A 50 -19.36 -12.48 2.17
C ALA A 50 -18.05 -12.68 2.97
N PRO A 51 -17.46 -13.90 2.92
CA PRO A 51 -16.08 -14.11 3.38
C PRO A 51 -15.09 -13.13 2.73
N PRO A 52 -13.94 -12.85 3.36
CA PRO A 52 -12.95 -11.94 2.80
C PRO A 52 -12.42 -12.44 1.44
N VAL A 53 -12.36 -11.53 0.47
CA VAL A 53 -11.76 -11.74 -0.85
C VAL A 53 -10.50 -10.89 -1.01
N ALA A 54 -9.62 -11.27 -1.93
CA ALA A 54 -8.47 -10.44 -2.28
C ALA A 54 -8.95 -9.11 -2.91
N CYS A 55 -8.39 -7.99 -2.46
CA CYS A 55 -8.66 -6.67 -3.01
C CYS A 55 -7.35 -5.90 -3.06
N LEU A 56 -6.93 -5.54 -4.28
CA LEU A 56 -5.69 -4.81 -4.55
C LEU A 56 -5.79 -3.37 -4.04
N TRP A 57 -6.98 -2.77 -4.09
CA TRP A 57 -7.19 -1.38 -3.71
C TRP A 57 -7.35 -1.14 -2.20
N ALA A 58 -7.69 -2.16 -1.40
CA ALA A 58 -7.92 -1.97 0.03
C ALA A 58 -6.64 -1.60 0.80
N LEU A 59 -6.66 -0.53 1.58
CA LEU A 59 -5.57 -0.17 2.50
C LEU A 59 -5.47 -1.13 3.69
N ASP A 60 -6.61 -1.70 4.09
CA ASP A 60 -6.74 -2.65 5.18
C ASP A 60 -7.98 -3.53 4.95
N ILE A 61 -7.86 -4.81 5.25
CA ILE A 61 -8.93 -5.80 5.14
C ILE A 61 -9.12 -6.44 6.50
N TRP A 62 -10.35 -6.40 7.01
CA TRP A 62 -10.77 -7.05 8.25
C TRP A 62 -11.37 -8.40 7.86
N ASP A 63 -10.71 -9.47 8.25
CA ASP A 63 -10.94 -10.83 7.78
C ASP A 63 -12.02 -11.59 8.55
N ALA A 64 -12.23 -11.24 9.83
CA ALA A 64 -13.24 -11.85 10.69
C ALA A 64 -13.86 -10.81 11.65
N PRO A 65 -14.60 -9.82 11.12
CA PRO A 65 -15.25 -8.83 11.95
C PRO A 65 -16.41 -9.43 12.77
N GLU A 66 -16.57 -8.95 14.00
CA GLU A 66 -17.62 -9.34 14.96
C GLU A 66 -18.35 -8.07 15.45
N GLU A 67 -19.68 -8.14 15.48
CA GLU A 67 -20.54 -7.07 15.99
C GLU A 67 -20.91 -7.30 17.46
N HIS A 68 -20.87 -6.23 18.26
CA HIS A 68 -21.23 -6.26 19.67
C HIS A 68 -22.11 -5.07 20.06
N ALA A 69 -23.13 -5.34 20.88
CA ALA A 69 -23.90 -4.30 21.56
C ALA A 69 -23.06 -3.65 22.68
N VAL A 70 -22.95 -2.33 22.67
CA VAL A 70 -22.10 -1.53 23.56
C VAL A 70 -22.84 -0.29 24.11
N PRO A 71 -23.73 -0.44 25.11
CA PRO A 71 -24.49 0.70 25.64
C PRO A 71 -23.59 1.76 26.30
N SER A 72 -22.37 1.41 26.71
CA SER A 72 -21.43 2.33 27.36
C SER A 72 -20.01 2.25 26.82
N ILE A 73 -19.26 3.35 26.96
CA ILE A 73 -17.83 3.46 26.63
C ILE A 73 -17.01 2.37 27.34
N LYS A 74 -17.24 2.18 28.66
CA LYS A 74 -16.57 1.15 29.46
C LYS A 74 -16.91 -0.26 28.97
N GLY A 75 -18.13 -0.47 28.48
CA GLY A 75 -18.56 -1.74 27.88
C GLY A 75 -17.74 -2.10 26.66
N ALA A 76 -17.63 -1.17 25.70
CA ALA A 76 -16.82 -1.36 24.49
C ALA A 76 -15.35 -1.66 24.81
N ALA A 77 -14.73 -0.85 25.67
CA ALA A 77 -13.34 -1.05 26.10
C ALA A 77 -13.12 -2.41 26.79
N ARG A 78 -14.06 -2.85 27.63
CA ARG A 78 -13.99 -4.15 28.32
C ARG A 78 -14.00 -5.32 27.35
N ILE A 79 -14.87 -5.29 26.33
CA ILE A 79 -14.93 -6.34 25.29
C ILE A 79 -13.57 -6.43 24.57
N MET A 80 -13.07 -5.31 24.06
CA MET A 80 -11.81 -5.27 23.32
C MET A 80 -10.61 -5.70 24.17
N ARG A 81 -10.50 -5.24 25.42
CA ARG A 81 -9.43 -5.62 26.36
C ARG A 81 -9.45 -7.10 26.72
N ALA A 82 -10.62 -7.73 26.74
CA ALA A 82 -10.75 -9.16 27.02
C ALA A 82 -10.26 -10.03 25.85
N ILE A 83 -10.25 -9.49 24.63
CA ILE A 83 -9.79 -10.18 23.41
C ILE A 83 -8.28 -10.00 23.24
N GLN A 84 -7.79 -8.75 23.21
CA GLN A 84 -6.38 -8.44 23.01
C GLN A 84 -6.01 -7.02 23.44
N ARG A 85 -4.70 -6.72 23.46
CA ARG A 85 -4.17 -5.44 23.92
C ARG A 85 -4.30 -4.30 22.90
N ASN A 86 -3.90 -4.54 21.65
CA ASN A 86 -3.68 -3.47 20.65
C ASN A 86 -4.85 -3.39 19.67
N TRP A 87 -5.36 -2.17 19.47
CA TRP A 87 -6.56 -1.89 18.69
C TRP A 87 -6.43 -0.57 17.92
N ALA A 88 -6.59 -0.62 16.60
CA ALA A 88 -6.67 0.53 15.71
C ALA A 88 -8.13 0.95 15.50
N GLY A 89 -8.46 2.21 15.80
CA GLY A 89 -9.80 2.74 15.59
C GLY A 89 -9.95 3.36 14.20
N TYR A 90 -10.95 2.91 13.44
CA TYR A 90 -11.46 3.63 12.27
C TYR A 90 -12.68 4.47 12.71
N VAL A 91 -12.64 5.79 12.53
CA VAL A 91 -13.61 6.71 13.15
C VAL A 91 -14.17 7.71 12.13
N PRO A 92 -15.07 7.28 11.22
CA PRO A 92 -15.68 8.18 10.24
C PRO A 92 -16.79 9.03 10.87
N THR A 93 -17.44 8.56 11.94
CA THR A 93 -18.49 9.25 12.68
C THR A 93 -18.29 9.10 14.19
N LEU A 94 -19.19 9.68 15.01
CA LEU A 94 -19.19 9.53 16.48
C LEU A 94 -17.86 9.89 17.17
N HIS A 95 -17.09 10.83 16.60
CA HIS A 95 -15.71 11.15 16.99
C HIS A 95 -15.49 11.26 18.50
N ARG A 96 -16.35 12.00 19.22
CA ARG A 96 -16.22 12.19 20.66
C ARG A 96 -16.37 10.88 21.43
N ARG A 97 -17.32 10.02 21.07
CA ARG A 97 -17.53 8.74 21.75
C ARG A 97 -16.39 7.77 21.45
N SER A 98 -15.95 7.71 20.19
CA SER A 98 -14.83 6.88 19.78
C SER A 98 -13.52 7.31 20.47
N ALA A 99 -13.27 8.62 20.63
CA ALA A 99 -12.14 9.11 21.40
C ALA A 99 -12.16 8.63 22.86
N LEU A 100 -13.32 8.70 23.53
CA LEU A 100 -13.47 8.20 24.90
C LEU A 100 -13.29 6.68 25.01
N VAL A 101 -13.68 5.91 23.99
CA VAL A 101 -13.41 4.47 23.93
C VAL A 101 -11.91 4.22 23.75
N ALA A 102 -11.24 4.96 22.85
CA ALA A 102 -9.80 4.86 22.62
C ALA A 102 -8.97 5.22 23.87
N ASP A 103 -9.35 6.28 24.60
CA ASP A 103 -8.73 6.68 25.88
C ASP A 103 -8.90 5.60 26.95
N ALA A 104 -9.98 4.81 26.85
CA ALA A 104 -10.23 3.65 27.67
C ALA A 104 -9.57 2.36 27.13
N LEU A 105 -8.68 2.40 26.14
CA LEU A 105 -7.87 1.25 25.70
C LEU A 105 -6.39 1.46 26.08
N PRO A 106 -5.56 0.40 26.10
CA PRO A 106 -4.11 0.58 26.14
C PRO A 106 -3.67 1.52 25.00
N PRO A 107 -2.85 2.54 25.27
CA PRO A 107 -2.55 3.57 24.29
C PRO A 107 -1.81 2.98 23.08
N LEU A 108 -2.32 3.27 21.89
CA LEU A 108 -1.64 3.03 20.63
C LEU A 108 -1.06 4.36 20.13
N ARG A 109 0.25 4.45 20.04
CA ARG A 109 0.96 5.68 19.62
C ARG A 109 1.85 5.37 18.41
N PRO A 110 1.28 5.26 17.20
CA PRO A 110 2.07 5.07 16.00
C PRO A 110 2.99 6.28 15.83
N LYS A 111 4.30 6.04 15.67
CA LYS A 111 5.27 7.08 15.38
C LYS A 111 5.58 7.06 13.89
N PRO A 112 5.78 8.22 13.25
CA PRO A 112 6.34 8.27 11.91
C PRO A 112 7.67 7.51 11.86
N LEU A 113 7.87 6.73 10.80
CA LEU A 113 9.03 5.88 10.63
C LEU A 113 10.15 6.64 9.92
N PRO A 114 11.43 6.55 10.36
CA PRO A 114 12.54 6.88 9.48
C PRO A 114 12.61 5.85 8.34
N PHE A 115 13.48 6.07 7.36
CA PHE A 115 13.79 5.07 6.35
C PHE A 115 15.31 4.89 6.25
N PRO A 116 15.84 3.64 6.18
CA PRO A 116 15.11 2.36 6.22
C PRO A 116 14.45 2.06 7.58
N ALA A 117 13.35 1.31 7.56
CA ALA A 117 12.67 0.82 8.75
C ALA A 117 11.96 -0.51 8.49
N VAL A 118 11.77 -1.27 9.56
CA VAL A 118 10.91 -2.46 9.58
C VAL A 118 9.54 -2.05 10.11
N GLY A 119 8.47 -2.58 9.50
CA GLY A 119 7.11 -2.36 9.96
C GLY A 119 6.87 -2.91 11.38
N PRO A 120 5.79 -2.48 12.07
CA PRO A 120 5.42 -3.05 13.35
C PRO A 120 5.16 -4.56 13.23
N ASP A 121 5.69 -5.33 14.17
CA ASP A 121 5.49 -6.79 14.31
C ASP A 121 4.35 -7.12 15.31
N ALA A 122 4.00 -6.16 16.16
CA ALA A 122 2.95 -6.33 17.16
C ALA A 122 1.59 -6.56 16.50
N HIS A 123 0.90 -7.62 16.95
CA HIS A 123 -0.48 -7.91 16.57
C HIS A 123 -1.37 -6.69 16.78
N LEU A 124 -2.18 -6.35 15.79
CA LEU A 124 -3.03 -5.15 15.77
C LEU A 124 -4.42 -5.50 15.22
N GLY A 125 -5.43 -5.42 16.07
CA GLY A 125 -6.84 -5.53 15.67
C GLY A 125 -7.40 -4.19 15.22
N ALA A 126 -8.58 -4.18 14.61
CA ALA A 126 -9.27 -2.97 14.20
C ALA A 126 -10.68 -2.88 14.81
N TRP A 127 -11.20 -1.67 14.96
CA TRP A 127 -12.55 -1.46 15.44
C TRP A 127 -13.17 -0.15 14.94
N THR A 128 -14.50 -0.08 14.94
CA THR A 128 -15.27 1.13 14.67
C THR A 128 -16.63 1.09 15.39
N LEU A 129 -17.30 2.24 15.50
CA LEU A 129 -18.66 2.32 16.03
C LEU A 129 -19.64 2.52 14.87
N LEU A 130 -20.46 1.50 14.59
CA LEU A 130 -21.49 1.56 13.56
C LEU A 130 -22.67 2.44 13.98
N SER A 131 -22.91 2.54 15.28
CA SER A 131 -23.85 3.44 15.94
C SER A 131 -23.36 3.75 17.36
N ALA A 132 -24.06 4.62 18.09
CA ALA A 132 -23.70 4.94 19.48
C ALA A 132 -23.64 3.71 20.40
N ASP A 133 -24.38 2.64 20.07
CA ASP A 133 -24.53 1.42 20.86
C ASP A 133 -24.06 0.15 20.13
N ARG A 134 -23.39 0.27 18.99
CA ARG A 134 -22.92 -0.88 18.20
C ARG A 134 -21.45 -0.74 17.81
N LEU A 135 -20.66 -1.73 18.22
CA LEU A 135 -19.24 -1.86 17.93
C LEU A 135 -19.05 -2.94 16.88
N LEU A 136 -18.24 -2.64 15.86
CA LEU A 136 -17.68 -3.63 14.96
C LEU A 136 -16.19 -3.73 15.25
N LEU A 137 -15.67 -4.93 15.48
CA LEU A 137 -14.24 -5.15 15.69
C LEU A 137 -13.75 -6.33 14.86
N SER A 138 -12.47 -6.35 14.50
CA SER A 138 -11.80 -7.50 13.90
C SER A 138 -10.49 -7.74 14.63
N ARG A 139 -10.28 -8.98 15.09
CA ARG A 139 -9.09 -9.36 15.86
C ARG A 139 -7.84 -9.25 15.00
N THR A 140 -7.96 -9.68 13.76
CA THR A 140 -6.94 -9.71 12.71
C THR A 140 -7.33 -8.76 11.58
N LYS A 141 -6.32 -8.30 10.85
CA LYS A 141 -6.47 -7.45 9.68
C LYS A 141 -5.22 -7.54 8.80
N SER A 142 -5.33 -7.17 7.52
CA SER A 142 -4.26 -7.37 6.54
C SER A 142 -3.07 -6.42 6.71
N SER A 143 -3.27 -5.21 7.23
CA SER A 143 -2.19 -4.24 7.42
C SER A 143 -1.69 -4.23 8.89
N PRO A 144 -0.39 -4.10 9.17
CA PRO A 144 0.10 -3.87 10.54
C PRO A 144 -0.05 -2.41 10.98
N PHE A 145 -0.50 -1.52 10.10
CA PHE A 145 -0.62 -0.09 10.36
C PHE A 145 -2.05 0.32 10.69
N VAL A 146 -2.23 1.36 11.50
CA VAL A 146 -3.54 1.97 11.77
C VAL A 146 -4.16 2.40 10.44
N ASN A 147 -5.33 1.85 10.10
CA ASN A 147 -6.07 2.16 8.87
C ASN A 147 -5.28 1.94 7.56
N GLY A 148 -4.23 1.13 7.61
CA GLY A 148 -3.35 0.92 6.45
C GLY A 148 -2.33 2.02 6.19
N GLU A 149 -2.37 3.13 6.93
CA GLU A 149 -1.58 4.34 6.69
C GLU A 149 -0.13 4.18 7.16
N VAL A 150 0.83 4.49 6.28
CA VAL A 150 2.27 4.38 6.59
C VAL A 150 2.88 5.77 6.75
N PRO A 151 2.96 6.31 7.99
CA PRO A 151 3.56 7.61 8.23
C PRO A 151 5.09 7.51 8.20
N PHE A 152 5.74 8.33 7.38
CA PHE A 152 7.19 8.47 7.36
C PHE A 152 7.62 9.83 7.93
N VAL A 153 8.82 9.86 8.51
CA VAL A 153 9.57 11.11 8.75
C VAL A 153 10.08 11.59 7.38
N GLU A 154 9.30 12.45 6.73
CA GLU A 154 9.60 12.90 5.37
C GLU A 154 10.87 13.75 5.29
N ASN A 155 11.70 13.47 4.28
CA ASN A 155 12.71 14.40 3.79
C ASN A 155 12.07 15.35 2.75
N ARG A 156 12.09 16.65 3.04
CA ARG A 156 11.45 17.69 2.19
C ARG A 156 12.46 18.56 1.44
N THR A 157 13.76 18.27 1.56
CA THR A 157 14.84 19.08 1.01
C THR A 157 15.62 18.36 -0.07
N ASP A 158 16.01 17.12 0.17
CA ASP A 158 16.99 16.43 -0.67
C ASP A 158 16.37 15.71 -1.88
N PRO A 159 15.25 14.96 -1.75
CA PRO A 159 14.68 14.28 -2.91
C PRO A 159 14.02 15.28 -3.88
N PRO A 160 14.18 15.08 -5.19
CA PRO A 160 13.68 16.03 -6.20
C PRO A 160 12.15 15.98 -6.40
N SER A 161 11.47 14.99 -5.82
CA SER A 161 10.01 14.86 -5.85
C SER A 161 9.52 14.03 -4.68
N ARG A 162 8.26 14.20 -4.22
CA ARG A 162 7.67 13.34 -3.16
C ARG A 162 7.36 11.90 -3.61
N ALA A 163 7.69 11.51 -4.85
CA ALA A 163 7.48 10.15 -5.34
C ALA A 163 8.34 9.11 -4.60
N TYR A 164 9.43 9.54 -3.94
CA TYR A 164 10.27 8.66 -3.11
C TYR A 164 9.47 7.94 -2.02
N LEU A 165 8.39 8.54 -1.49
CA LEU A 165 7.56 7.95 -0.44
C LEU A 165 6.88 6.65 -0.88
N LYS A 166 6.54 6.53 -2.18
CA LYS A 166 6.02 5.28 -2.74
C LYS A 166 7.05 4.17 -2.65
N LEU A 167 8.30 4.46 -3.00
CA LEU A 167 9.38 3.47 -2.94
C LEU A 167 9.75 3.15 -1.50
N TRP A 168 9.79 4.14 -0.59
CA TRP A 168 9.96 3.87 0.85
C TRP A 168 8.90 2.92 1.38
N GLU A 169 7.62 3.17 1.08
CA GLU A 169 6.54 2.27 1.49
C GLU A 169 6.69 0.89 0.85
N ALA A 170 7.00 0.83 -0.44
CA ALA A 170 7.20 -0.41 -1.16
C ALA A 170 8.30 -1.29 -0.52
N LEU A 171 9.48 -0.71 -0.26
CA LEU A 171 10.60 -1.41 0.35
C LEU A 171 10.32 -1.79 1.80
N LEU A 172 9.58 -0.95 2.55
CA LEU A 172 9.12 -1.29 3.89
C LEU A 172 8.17 -2.50 3.89
N ARG A 173 7.22 -2.54 2.95
CA ARG A 173 6.25 -3.65 2.80
C ARG A 173 6.93 -4.95 2.40
N LEU A 174 8.03 -4.86 1.64
CA LEU A 174 8.88 -6.00 1.31
C LEU A 174 9.77 -6.45 2.48
N GLY A 175 9.99 -5.59 3.49
CA GLY A 175 10.99 -5.82 4.52
C GLY A 175 12.41 -5.90 3.97
N ARG A 176 12.65 -5.33 2.79
CA ARG A 176 13.94 -5.37 2.08
C ARG A 176 14.12 -4.14 1.22
N TRP A 177 15.33 -3.62 1.18
CA TRP A 177 15.74 -2.44 0.41
C TRP A 177 17.09 -2.69 -0.28
N PRO A 178 17.45 -1.87 -1.28
CA PRO A 178 18.81 -1.87 -1.83
C PRO A 178 19.84 -1.65 -0.74
N VAL A 179 21.01 -2.28 -0.82
CA VAL A 179 22.11 -2.07 0.13
C VAL A 179 23.41 -1.76 -0.59
N ALA A 180 24.42 -1.32 0.16
CA ALA A 180 25.76 -1.10 -0.37
C ALA A 180 26.29 -2.33 -1.13
N GLY A 181 26.82 -2.09 -2.33
CA GLY A 181 27.32 -3.15 -3.23
C GLY A 181 26.28 -3.79 -4.14
N GLU A 182 24.97 -3.59 -3.90
CA GLU A 182 23.94 -4.02 -4.85
C GLU A 182 23.86 -3.04 -6.04
N SER A 183 23.58 -3.59 -7.23
CA SER A 183 23.29 -2.83 -8.45
C SER A 183 21.79 -2.66 -8.67
N CYS A 184 21.38 -1.47 -9.09
CA CYS A 184 19.99 -1.10 -9.36
C CYS A 184 19.87 -0.46 -10.74
N ILE A 185 18.75 -0.71 -11.43
CA ILE A 185 18.31 0.08 -12.58
C ILE A 185 17.01 0.80 -12.22
N ASP A 186 16.95 2.10 -12.45
CA ASP A 186 15.74 2.92 -12.33
C ASP A 186 15.26 3.34 -13.73
N LEU A 187 14.15 2.74 -14.17
CA LEU A 187 13.56 2.97 -15.49
C LEU A 187 12.58 4.15 -15.43
N GLY A 188 12.80 5.15 -16.28
CA GLY A 188 12.06 6.40 -16.30
C GLY A 188 12.34 7.22 -15.05
N ALA A 189 13.63 7.36 -14.75
CA ALA A 189 14.10 7.86 -13.48
C ALA A 189 13.82 9.36 -13.25
N CYS A 190 13.57 10.16 -14.29
CA CYS A 190 13.42 11.61 -14.14
C CYS A 190 12.22 11.98 -13.23
N PRO A 191 12.38 12.88 -12.24
CA PRO A 191 13.57 13.71 -11.95
C PRO A 191 14.58 13.09 -10.98
N GLY A 192 14.39 11.85 -10.52
CA GLY A 192 15.38 11.09 -9.75
C GLY A 192 14.90 10.66 -8.36
N GLY A 193 13.59 10.68 -8.08
CA GLY A 193 13.07 10.37 -6.74
C GLY A 193 13.39 8.94 -6.27
N TRP A 194 13.22 7.94 -7.14
CA TRP A 194 13.51 6.54 -6.82
C TRP A 194 15.01 6.22 -6.90
N THR A 195 15.70 6.81 -7.89
CA THR A 195 17.16 6.83 -7.96
C THR A 195 17.79 7.33 -6.66
N TRP A 196 17.30 8.44 -6.12
CA TRP A 196 17.77 9.00 -4.84
C TRP A 196 17.61 8.01 -3.69
N VAL A 197 16.45 7.35 -3.55
CA VAL A 197 16.24 6.34 -2.49
C VAL A 197 17.27 5.22 -2.57
N ALA A 198 17.45 4.62 -3.75
CA ALA A 198 18.37 3.51 -3.93
C ALA A 198 19.83 3.93 -3.68
N ALA A 199 20.22 5.10 -4.20
CA ALA A 199 21.55 5.66 -4.01
C ALA A 199 21.82 6.02 -2.54
N SER A 200 20.84 6.58 -1.81
CA SER A 200 20.94 6.88 -0.38
C SER A 200 21.05 5.63 0.49
N CYS A 201 20.62 4.47 0.00
CA CYS A 201 20.86 3.17 0.66
C CYS A 201 22.26 2.58 0.35
N GLY A 202 23.07 3.27 -0.46
CA GLY A 202 24.44 2.88 -0.82
C GLY A 202 24.55 2.02 -2.09
N ALA A 203 23.43 1.70 -2.76
CA ALA A 203 23.46 0.91 -3.99
C ALA A 203 24.04 1.70 -5.17
N HIS A 204 24.59 1.00 -6.17
CA HIS A 204 24.99 1.60 -7.43
C HIS A 204 23.78 1.66 -8.37
N VAL A 205 23.38 2.86 -8.80
CA VAL A 205 22.15 3.05 -9.58
C VAL A 205 22.46 3.49 -10.99
N THR A 206 21.99 2.72 -11.97
CA THR A 206 21.90 3.17 -13.36
C THR A 206 20.51 3.75 -13.60
N ALA A 207 20.43 5.08 -13.70
CA ALA A 207 19.19 5.80 -13.95
C ALA A 207 18.97 5.97 -15.46
N ILE A 208 17.84 5.50 -15.97
CA ILE A 208 17.55 5.44 -17.40
C ILE A 208 16.35 6.32 -17.70
N ASP A 209 16.56 7.41 -18.43
CA ASP A 209 15.50 8.32 -18.85
C ASP A 209 15.94 9.11 -20.08
N ARG A 210 15.02 9.61 -20.90
CA ARG A 210 15.38 10.52 -22.00
C ARG A 210 15.70 11.93 -21.49
N SER A 211 15.19 12.29 -20.33
CA SER A 211 15.37 13.59 -19.69
C SER A 211 16.43 13.54 -18.58
N PRO A 212 17.14 14.66 -18.33
CA PRO A 212 18.09 14.73 -17.24
C PRO A 212 17.42 14.57 -15.87
N LEU A 213 18.11 13.93 -14.94
CA LEU A 213 17.74 13.97 -13.53
C LEU A 213 17.96 15.37 -12.95
N ALA A 214 17.42 15.62 -11.76
CA ALA A 214 17.83 16.77 -10.96
C ALA A 214 19.33 16.72 -10.65
N GLU A 215 19.99 17.87 -10.69
CA GLU A 215 21.45 18.00 -10.58
C GLU A 215 22.00 17.38 -9.28
N ASN A 216 21.29 17.55 -8.18
CA ASN A 216 21.68 16.99 -6.88
C ASN A 216 21.60 15.45 -6.83
N VAL A 217 20.79 14.82 -7.68
CA VAL A 217 20.74 13.35 -7.80
C VAL A 217 21.74 12.85 -8.84
N ALA A 218 21.87 13.55 -9.98
CA ALA A 218 22.82 13.21 -11.03
C ALA A 218 24.28 13.29 -10.57
N SER A 219 24.58 14.16 -9.61
CA SER A 219 25.93 14.35 -9.05
C SER A 219 26.28 13.36 -7.93
N LEU A 220 25.37 12.47 -7.54
CA LEU A 220 25.68 11.44 -6.54
C LEU A 220 26.75 10.47 -7.08
N PRO A 221 27.78 10.12 -6.27
CA PRO A 221 28.94 9.36 -6.75
C PRO A 221 28.60 7.92 -7.18
N ASN A 222 27.46 7.40 -6.73
CA ASN A 222 26.96 6.07 -7.04
C ASN A 222 25.80 6.06 -8.04
N VAL A 223 25.57 7.17 -8.77
CA VAL A 223 24.56 7.27 -9.82
C VAL A 223 25.22 7.41 -11.19
N THR A 224 24.75 6.63 -12.16
CA THR A 224 25.12 6.74 -13.58
C THR A 224 23.87 7.00 -14.40
N CYS A 225 23.85 8.09 -15.17
CA CYS A 225 22.72 8.44 -16.04
C CYS A 225 22.92 7.87 -17.45
N ARG A 226 21.89 7.21 -18.00
CA ARG A 226 21.81 6.80 -19.40
C ARG A 226 20.62 7.46 -20.07
N TYR A 227 20.89 8.19 -21.16
CA TYR A 227 19.88 9.00 -21.85
C TYR A 227 19.18 8.25 -22.96
N GLU A 228 18.27 7.34 -22.59
CA GLU A 228 17.58 6.48 -23.54
C GLU A 228 16.16 6.09 -23.09
N SER A 229 15.46 5.33 -23.93
CA SER A 229 14.08 4.93 -23.68
C SER A 229 14.00 3.68 -22.82
N ALA A 230 13.40 3.76 -21.62
CA ALA A 230 13.15 2.59 -20.77
C ALA A 230 12.45 1.42 -21.49
N PHE A 231 11.49 1.70 -22.38
CA PHE A 231 10.80 0.67 -23.17
C PHE A 231 11.62 0.10 -24.33
N GLY A 232 12.62 0.86 -24.80
CA GLY A 232 13.49 0.48 -25.91
C GLY A 232 14.73 -0.28 -25.46
N LEU A 233 15.07 -0.18 -24.18
CA LEU A 233 16.14 -0.94 -23.56
C LEU A 233 15.87 -2.44 -23.69
N ASP A 234 16.88 -3.18 -24.13
CA ASP A 234 16.87 -4.63 -24.11
C ASP A 234 17.44 -5.13 -22.77
N PRO A 235 16.63 -5.81 -21.92
CA PRO A 235 17.12 -6.36 -20.67
C PRO A 235 18.37 -7.23 -20.83
N GLU A 236 18.48 -8.02 -21.91
CA GLU A 236 19.60 -8.95 -22.11
C GLU A 236 20.94 -8.24 -22.34
N SER A 237 20.92 -7.00 -22.80
CA SER A 237 22.10 -6.14 -22.93
C SER A 237 22.59 -5.57 -21.60
N CYS A 238 21.83 -5.74 -20.51
CA CYS A 238 22.18 -5.25 -19.18
C CYS A 238 22.82 -6.35 -18.33
N ASP A 239 23.77 -5.97 -17.49
CA ASP A 239 24.27 -6.85 -16.43
C ASP A 239 23.14 -7.20 -15.45
N PRO A 240 23.20 -8.37 -14.78
CA PRO A 240 22.24 -8.71 -13.74
C PRO A 240 22.23 -7.68 -12.62
N VAL A 241 21.04 -7.28 -12.19
CA VAL A 241 20.82 -6.30 -11.13
C VAL A 241 20.03 -6.90 -9.96
N ALA A 242 20.37 -6.44 -8.76
CA ALA A 242 19.65 -6.80 -7.55
C ALA A 242 18.23 -6.22 -7.55
N TRP A 243 18.05 -5.03 -8.14
CA TRP A 243 16.78 -4.32 -8.19
C TRP A 243 16.53 -3.66 -9.53
N LEU A 244 15.29 -3.77 -9.98
CA LEU A 244 14.73 -2.98 -11.06
C LEU A 244 13.58 -2.13 -10.51
N PHE A 245 13.61 -0.85 -10.80
CA PHE A 245 12.67 0.15 -10.34
C PHE A 245 11.98 0.83 -11.53
N SER A 246 10.70 1.19 -11.38
CA SER A 246 10.01 2.07 -12.33
C SER A 246 8.79 2.77 -11.74
N ASP A 247 8.75 4.11 -11.81
CA ASP A 247 7.55 4.93 -11.55
C ASP A 247 7.01 5.58 -12.85
N ILE A 248 7.24 4.94 -14.00
CA ILE A 248 6.90 5.47 -15.33
C ILE A 248 5.40 5.67 -15.49
N ILE A 249 5.03 6.80 -16.11
CA ILE A 249 3.69 6.98 -16.67
C ILE A 249 3.62 6.27 -18.04
N ALA A 250 2.91 5.15 -18.08
CA ALA A 250 2.59 4.43 -19.31
C ALA A 250 1.27 3.67 -19.15
N TYR A 251 0.69 3.26 -20.27
CA TYR A 251 -0.46 2.35 -20.26
C TYR A 251 -0.12 1.05 -19.50
N PRO A 252 -1.01 0.57 -18.62
CA PRO A 252 -0.77 -0.63 -17.81
C PRO A 252 -0.27 -1.83 -18.61
N ALA A 253 -0.90 -2.13 -19.76
CA ALA A 253 -0.52 -3.27 -20.61
C ALA A 253 0.93 -3.16 -21.14
N ARG A 254 1.39 -1.94 -21.44
CA ARG A 254 2.78 -1.70 -21.88
C ARG A 254 3.77 -1.92 -20.74
N LEU A 255 3.42 -1.51 -19.53
CA LEU A 255 4.23 -1.76 -18.34
C LEU A 255 4.27 -3.26 -17.99
N LEU A 256 3.15 -3.97 -18.14
CA LEU A 256 3.07 -5.42 -17.93
C LEU A 256 4.02 -6.16 -18.88
N ALA A 257 4.04 -5.79 -20.15
CA ALA A 257 4.98 -6.35 -21.12
C ALA A 257 6.45 -6.07 -20.74
N LEU A 258 6.75 -4.87 -20.24
CA LEU A 258 8.08 -4.52 -19.74
C LEU A 258 8.48 -5.40 -18.54
N ALA A 259 7.61 -5.54 -17.54
CA ALA A 259 7.86 -6.38 -16.37
C ALA A 259 8.14 -7.83 -16.78
N ARG A 260 7.32 -8.41 -17.67
CA ARG A 260 7.50 -9.77 -18.18
C ARG A 260 8.81 -9.95 -18.93
N ARG A 261 9.23 -8.99 -19.77
CA ARG A 261 10.53 -9.03 -20.47
C ARG A 261 11.70 -9.07 -19.48
N TRP A 262 11.67 -8.22 -18.45
CA TRP A 262 12.70 -8.20 -17.42
C TRP A 262 12.75 -9.48 -16.58
N ILE A 263 11.59 -10.02 -16.21
CA ILE A 263 11.50 -11.31 -15.52
C ILE A 263 12.08 -12.44 -16.39
N ALA A 264 11.62 -12.54 -17.65
CA ALA A 264 12.05 -13.58 -18.59
C ALA A 264 13.56 -13.54 -18.89
N SER A 265 14.14 -12.35 -18.96
CA SER A 265 15.59 -12.19 -19.22
C SER A 265 16.48 -12.73 -18.10
N GLY A 266 15.95 -12.95 -16.90
CA GLY A 266 16.75 -13.34 -15.74
C GLY A 266 17.72 -12.25 -15.27
N ARG A 267 17.55 -10.99 -15.70
CA ARG A 267 18.46 -9.88 -15.35
C ARG A 267 18.07 -9.10 -14.11
N ALA A 268 16.84 -9.19 -13.62
CA ALA A 268 16.43 -8.57 -12.35
C ALA A 268 16.17 -9.65 -11.29
N ALA A 269 16.74 -9.49 -10.09
CA ALA A 269 16.40 -10.35 -8.95
C ALA A 269 15.11 -9.89 -8.25
N ARG A 270 14.84 -8.58 -8.25
CA ARG A 270 13.64 -7.95 -7.67
C ARG A 270 13.15 -6.83 -8.55
N ILE A 271 11.84 -6.62 -8.56
CA ILE A 271 11.18 -5.56 -9.32
C ILE A 271 10.20 -4.84 -8.41
N VAL A 272 10.23 -3.51 -8.45
CA VAL A 272 9.15 -2.65 -7.93
C VAL A 272 8.73 -1.70 -9.04
N MET A 273 7.44 -1.70 -9.39
CA MET A 273 6.89 -0.84 -10.45
C MET A 273 5.55 -0.25 -10.03
N THR A 274 5.24 1.00 -10.40
CA THR A 274 3.88 1.53 -10.24
C THR A 274 3.05 1.34 -11.50
N ILE A 275 1.83 0.83 -11.34
CA ILE A 275 0.84 0.66 -12.40
C ILE A 275 -0.10 1.86 -12.33
N LYS A 276 0.08 2.84 -13.22
CA LYS A 276 -0.74 4.06 -13.24
C LYS A 276 -1.94 3.90 -14.16
N PHE A 277 -3.10 4.35 -13.69
CA PHE A 277 -4.33 4.30 -14.48
C PHE A 277 -4.64 5.71 -15.01
N GLN A 278 -4.81 5.81 -16.33
CA GLN A 278 -5.24 7.04 -17.00
C GLN A 278 -6.71 6.89 -17.36
N GLY A 279 -7.60 7.57 -16.62
CA GLY A 279 -9.05 7.44 -16.82
C GLY A 279 -9.64 6.34 -15.95
N GLU A 280 -10.32 5.36 -16.55
CA GLU A 280 -10.89 4.23 -15.80
C GLU A 280 -9.80 3.25 -15.34
N THR A 281 -10.05 2.56 -14.23
CA THR A 281 -9.13 1.54 -13.73
C THR A 281 -9.20 0.30 -14.62
N ASP A 282 -8.08 -0.02 -15.25
CA ASP A 282 -7.86 -1.28 -15.97
C ASP A 282 -7.61 -2.43 -14.98
N HIS A 283 -8.71 -2.94 -14.41
CA HIS A 283 -8.69 -4.04 -13.44
C HIS A 283 -8.15 -5.34 -14.05
N ASP A 284 -8.34 -5.58 -15.34
CA ASP A 284 -7.86 -6.79 -16.03
C ASP A 284 -6.33 -6.81 -16.09
N THR A 285 -5.69 -5.69 -16.42
CA THR A 285 -4.23 -5.60 -16.38
C THR A 285 -3.70 -5.68 -14.95
N ALA A 286 -4.38 -5.08 -13.96
CA ALA A 286 -4.00 -5.21 -12.56
C ALA A 286 -4.03 -6.68 -12.10
N ASP A 287 -5.08 -7.44 -12.49
CA ASP A 287 -5.18 -8.88 -12.27
C ASP A 287 -4.06 -9.66 -12.97
N ALA A 288 -3.72 -9.28 -14.21
CA ALA A 288 -2.64 -9.92 -14.96
C ALA A 288 -1.24 -9.68 -14.36
N PHE A 289 -1.01 -8.56 -13.67
CA PHE A 289 0.18 -8.35 -12.85
C PHE A 289 0.15 -9.20 -11.59
N ALA A 290 -0.99 -9.23 -10.87
CA ALA A 290 -1.15 -10.02 -9.65
C ALA A 290 -1.02 -11.53 -9.88
N ALA A 291 -1.32 -12.01 -11.10
CA ALA A 291 -1.18 -13.39 -11.51
C ALA A 291 0.27 -13.83 -11.84
N ILE A 292 1.24 -12.90 -11.88
CA ILE A 292 2.64 -13.25 -12.12
C ILE A 292 3.18 -14.05 -10.91
N PRO A 293 3.73 -15.26 -11.09
CA PRO A 293 4.32 -16.03 -9.98
C PRO A 293 5.43 -15.25 -9.26
N GLY A 294 5.43 -15.27 -7.92
CA GLY A 294 6.32 -14.44 -7.09
C GLY A 294 5.96 -12.95 -7.09
N GLY A 295 4.90 -12.58 -7.80
CA GLY A 295 4.37 -11.22 -7.91
C GLY A 295 3.34 -10.91 -6.83
N ARG A 296 3.29 -9.64 -6.41
CA ARG A 296 2.23 -9.10 -5.54
C ARG A 296 1.86 -7.72 -6.05
N VAL A 297 0.60 -7.36 -5.93
CA VAL A 297 0.10 -6.01 -6.26
C VAL A 297 -0.68 -5.48 -5.07
N LEU A 298 -0.46 -4.22 -4.72
CA LEU A 298 -1.26 -3.52 -3.72
C LEU A 298 -1.30 -2.01 -3.96
N HIS A 299 -2.38 -1.37 -3.49
CA HIS A 299 -2.45 0.07 -3.31
C HIS A 299 -1.68 0.46 -2.05
N LEU A 300 -0.65 1.29 -2.23
CA LEU A 300 0.12 1.86 -1.14
C LEU A 300 -0.54 3.13 -0.61
N TRP A 301 -0.33 3.47 0.65
CA TRP A 301 -0.84 4.72 1.22
C TRP A 301 -0.37 5.96 0.43
N HIS A 302 0.86 5.93 -0.10
CA HIS A 302 1.40 7.01 -0.94
C HIS A 302 1.05 6.90 -2.43
N ASN A 303 0.27 5.89 -2.83
CA ASN A 303 -0.27 5.80 -4.19
C ASN A 303 -1.43 6.80 -4.38
N LYS A 304 -1.53 7.33 -5.60
CA LYS A 304 -2.73 8.03 -6.08
C LYS A 304 -3.63 7.04 -6.82
N HIS A 305 -4.02 7.36 -8.06
CA HIS A 305 -4.73 6.44 -8.95
C HIS A 305 -3.74 5.49 -9.63
N GLU A 306 -3.11 4.66 -8.82
CA GLU A 306 -2.09 3.71 -9.22
C GLU A 306 -2.02 2.56 -8.21
N LEU A 307 -1.53 1.41 -8.64
CA LEU A 307 -1.14 0.30 -7.78
C LEU A 307 0.39 0.14 -7.81
N THR A 308 0.96 -0.61 -6.88
CA THR A 308 2.38 -0.97 -6.89
C THR A 308 2.54 -2.47 -7.06
N PHE A 309 3.29 -2.88 -8.08
CA PHE A 309 3.70 -4.25 -8.35
C PHE A 309 5.06 -4.52 -7.72
N PHE A 310 5.14 -5.68 -7.07
CA PHE A 310 6.31 -6.23 -6.42
C PHE A 310 6.59 -7.58 -7.05
N TRP A 311 7.85 -7.88 -7.29
CA TRP A 311 8.24 -9.21 -7.69
C TRP A 311 9.62 -9.55 -7.15
N GLN A 312 9.79 -10.79 -6.73
CA GLN A 312 11.08 -11.34 -6.36
C GLN A 312 11.24 -12.69 -7.03
N ARG A 313 12.42 -12.94 -7.58
CA ARG A 313 12.78 -14.26 -8.07
C ARG A 313 12.76 -15.27 -6.92
N ASP A 314 12.16 -16.44 -7.15
CA ASP A 314 12.26 -17.55 -6.21
C ASP A 314 13.74 -17.84 -5.91
N PRO A 315 14.11 -18.01 -4.63
CA PRO A 315 15.43 -18.49 -4.28
C PRO A 315 15.57 -19.91 -4.85
N SER A 316 16.28 -20.04 -5.97
CA SER A 316 16.72 -21.32 -6.52
C SER A 316 17.62 -22.07 -5.55
#